data_AF-A0A418Y980-F1
#
_entry.id   AF-A0A418Y980-F1
#
_cell.length_a   1.000
_cell.length_b   1.000
_cell.length_c   1.000
_cell.angle_alpha   90.00
_cell.angle_beta   90.00
_cell.angle_gamma   90.00
#
_symmetry.space_group_name_H-M   'P 1'
#
loop_
_entity.id
_entity.type
_entity.pdbx_description
1 polymer ?
#
loop_
_entity_poly.entity_id
_entity_poly.type
_entity_poly.pdbx_seq_one_letter_code
_entity_poly.pdbx_strand_id
1 'polypeptide(L)'
;MNKVVLIGTLHPIQRDKSNVEFSAFISKTIDKYKISTAAEEINIPDSVISDLCNSLNLDYQNIEPNEEERAELGIKSIGNIKHDIFYKYDDDKSPEALTDPLIISPVQRCA
;
A
#
# COMPACT_ATOMS: atom_id res chain seq x y z
N MET A 1 11.91 -5.42 -26.89
CA MET A 1 10.57 -5.24 -26.29
C MET A 1 10.71 -5.54 -24.81
N ASN A 2 10.44 -4.56 -23.96
CA ASN A 2 10.58 -4.74 -22.51
C ASN A 2 9.32 -5.45 -21.98
N LYS A 3 9.49 -6.48 -21.17
CA LYS A 3 8.38 -7.22 -20.54
C LYS A 3 8.28 -6.78 -19.09
N VAL A 4 7.10 -6.32 -18.68
CA VAL A 4 6.79 -6.01 -17.29
C VAL A 4 6.02 -7.18 -16.71
N VAL A 5 6.43 -7.66 -15.53
CA VAL A 5 5.75 -8.72 -14.79
C VAL A 5 5.17 -8.11 -13.52
N LEU A 6 3.86 -8.18 -13.36
CA LEU A 6 3.16 -7.68 -12.17
C LEU A 6 2.83 -8.85 -11.25
N ILE A 7 3.19 -8.72 -9.97
CA ILE A 7 2.93 -9.74 -8.95
C ILE A 7 2.28 -9.04 -7.75
N GLY A 8 0.98 -9.24 -7.57
CA GLY A 8 0.28 -8.79 -6.37
C GLY A 8 0.44 -9.81 -5.25
N THR A 9 0.78 -9.36 -4.05
CA THR A 9 0.95 -10.23 -2.88
C THR A 9 0.41 -9.57 -1.61
N LEU A 10 0.29 -10.35 -0.54
CA LEU A 10 -0.07 -9.82 0.78
C LEU A 10 1.20 -9.37 1.51
N HIS A 11 1.19 -8.18 2.12
CA HIS A 11 2.33 -7.64 2.88
C HIS A 11 2.94 -8.63 3.89
N PRO A 12 2.17 -9.45 4.65
CA PRO A 12 2.76 -10.43 5.55
C PRO A 12 3.70 -11.43 4.85
N ILE A 13 3.39 -11.85 3.63
CA ILE A 13 4.20 -12.81 2.87
C ILE A 13 5.53 -12.17 2.44
N GLN A 14 5.50 -10.89 2.05
CA GLN A 14 6.71 -10.12 1.72
C GLN A 14 7.58 -9.81 2.95
N ARG A 15 7.01 -9.88 4.16
CA ARG A 15 7.70 -9.64 5.43
C ARG A 15 8.24 -10.92 6.05
N ASP A 16 7.61 -12.05 5.79
CA ASP A 16 7.96 -13.33 6.40
C ASP A 16 9.17 -13.98 5.72
N LYS A 17 10.36 -13.67 6.23
CA LYS A 17 11.63 -14.26 5.75
C LYS A 17 11.75 -15.75 6.05
N SER A 18 10.91 -16.32 6.93
CA SER A 18 10.91 -17.76 7.20
C SER A 18 10.20 -18.56 6.10
N ASN A 19 9.33 -17.89 5.32
CA ASN A 19 8.64 -18.50 4.19
C ASN A 19 9.54 -18.58 2.96
N VAL A 20 10.22 -19.71 2.81
CA VAL A 20 11.10 -20.00 1.67
C VAL A 20 10.35 -20.24 0.36
N GLU A 21 9.05 -20.54 0.39
CA GLU A 21 8.28 -20.81 -0.83
C GLU A 21 8.09 -19.55 -1.66
N PHE A 22 7.85 -18.42 -0.99
CA PHE A 22 7.69 -17.14 -1.68
C PHE A 22 8.98 -16.68 -2.36
N SER A 23 10.11 -16.69 -1.63
CA SER A 23 11.41 -16.33 -2.21
C SER A 23 11.79 -17.28 -3.36
N ALA A 24 11.53 -18.57 -3.23
CA ALA A 24 11.76 -19.55 -4.30
C ALA A 24 10.87 -19.30 -5.53
N PHE A 25 9.60 -18.95 -5.34
CA PHE A 25 8.69 -18.59 -6.43
C PHE A 25 9.18 -17.38 -7.20
N ILE A 26 9.59 -16.32 -6.49
CA ILE A 26 10.09 -15.09 -7.12
C ILE A 26 11.41 -15.36 -7.83
N SER A 27 12.34 -16.08 -7.20
CA SER A 27 13.62 -16.45 -7.82
C SER A 27 13.43 -17.21 -9.15
N LYS A 28 12.52 -18.19 -9.17
CA LYS A 28 12.14 -18.91 -10.41
C LYS A 28 11.51 -17.98 -11.46
N THR A 29 10.72 -17.00 -11.02
CA THR A 29 10.07 -16.02 -11.91
C THR A 29 11.10 -15.08 -12.54
N ILE A 30 12.04 -14.58 -11.75
CA ILE A 30 13.17 -13.76 -12.21
C ILE A 30 13.95 -14.51 -13.28
N ASP A 31 14.33 -15.76 -13.01
CA ASP A 31 15.10 -16.55 -13.98
C ASP A 31 14.31 -16.86 -15.26
N LYS A 32 13.04 -17.25 -15.13
CA LYS A 32 12.17 -17.58 -16.27
C LYS A 32 11.99 -16.39 -17.23
N TYR A 33 11.80 -15.19 -16.69
CA TYR A 33 11.50 -14.01 -17.49
C TYR A 33 12.69 -13.09 -17.71
N LYS A 34 13.87 -13.44 -17.16
CA LYS A 34 15.10 -12.64 -17.22
C LYS A 34 14.86 -11.22 -16.71
N ILE A 35 14.24 -11.13 -15.54
CA ILE A 35 13.94 -9.86 -14.88
C ILE A 35 15.26 -9.24 -14.40
N SER A 36 15.50 -7.98 -14.77
CA SER A 36 16.69 -7.21 -14.36
C SER A 36 16.42 -6.25 -13.20
N THR A 37 15.14 -5.94 -12.96
CA THR A 37 14.70 -4.90 -12.01
C THR A 37 13.41 -5.35 -11.36
N ALA A 38 13.28 -5.14 -10.05
CA ALA A 38 12.05 -5.35 -9.29
C ALA A 38 11.60 -4.04 -8.62
N ALA A 39 10.28 -3.87 -8.49
CA ALA A 39 9.70 -2.80 -7.69
C ALA A 39 8.64 -3.36 -6.74
N GLU A 40 8.55 -2.81 -5.53
CA GLU A 40 7.52 -3.16 -4.55
C GLU A 40 6.83 -1.91 -4.01
N GLU A 41 5.53 -2.05 -3.74
CA GLU A 41 4.73 -1.07 -3.02
C GLU A 41 4.55 -1.56 -1.59
N ILE A 42 5.63 -1.51 -0.80
CA ILE A 42 5.58 -1.86 0.61
C ILE A 42 6.47 -0.93 1.43
N ASN A 43 5.90 -0.30 2.46
CA ASN A 43 6.65 0.59 3.34
C ASN A 43 7.57 -0.15 4.35
N ILE A 44 8.51 -0.97 3.86
CA ILE A 44 9.61 -1.54 4.66
C ILE A 44 10.92 -1.64 3.84
N PRO A 45 12.09 -1.41 4.46
CA PRO A 45 13.39 -1.52 3.78
C PRO A 45 13.88 -2.97 3.56
N ASP A 46 13.48 -3.91 4.43
CA ASP A 46 14.03 -5.27 4.50
C ASP A 46 13.01 -6.35 4.13
N SER A 47 12.36 -6.22 2.97
CA SER A 47 11.42 -7.24 2.44
C SER A 47 12.17 -8.45 1.87
N VAL A 48 11.43 -9.55 1.69
CA VAL A 48 11.94 -10.76 0.99
C VAL A 48 12.46 -10.42 -0.41
N ILE A 49 11.82 -9.49 -1.13
CA ILE A 49 12.22 -9.12 -2.48
C ILE A 49 13.46 -8.23 -2.46
N SER A 50 13.55 -7.26 -1.54
CA SER A 50 14.74 -6.44 -1.32
C SER A 50 15.97 -7.33 -1.08
N ASP A 51 15.88 -8.27 -0.13
CA ASP A 51 16.94 -9.25 0.16
C ASP A 51 17.31 -10.08 -1.08
N LEU A 52 16.31 -10.57 -1.80
CA LEU A 52 16.53 -11.39 -2.99
C LEU A 52 17.22 -10.59 -4.11
N CYS A 53 16.81 -9.34 -4.34
CA CYS A 53 17.43 -8.48 -5.34
C CYS A 53 18.88 -8.16 -4.98
N ASN A 54 19.16 -7.87 -3.71
CA ASN A 54 20.52 -7.71 -3.21
C ASN A 54 21.37 -8.97 -3.43
N SER A 55 20.80 -10.16 -3.17
CA SER A 55 21.51 -11.44 -3.34
C SER A 55 21.80 -11.79 -4.80
N LEU A 56 20.95 -11.32 -5.73
CA LEU A 56 21.05 -11.58 -7.16
C LEU A 56 21.67 -10.41 -7.94
N ASN A 57 22.07 -9.35 -7.26
CA ASN A 57 22.59 -8.11 -7.85
C ASN A 57 21.63 -7.52 -8.90
N LEU A 58 20.34 -7.43 -8.55
CA LEU A 58 19.27 -6.83 -9.36
C LEU A 58 18.96 -5.41 -8.88
N ASP A 59 18.49 -4.57 -9.78
CA ASP A 59 17.99 -3.24 -9.42
C ASP A 59 16.67 -3.38 -8.65
N TYR A 60 16.52 -2.62 -7.57
CA TYR A 60 15.36 -2.68 -6.68
C TYR A 60 14.85 -1.27 -6.38
N GLN A 61 13.54 -1.08 -6.50
CA GLN A 61 12.87 0.19 -6.20
C GLN A 61 11.68 -0.02 -5.28
N ASN A 62 11.61 0.77 -4.20
CA ASN A 62 10.39 0.90 -3.42
C ASN A 62 9.55 2.03 -4.01
N ILE A 63 8.34 1.71 -4.45
CA ILE A 63 7.40 2.62 -5.11
C ILE A 63 6.14 2.84 -4.26
N GLU A 64 6.20 2.59 -2.95
CA GLU A 64 5.10 2.97 -2.04
C GLU A 64 4.86 4.49 -2.13
N PRO A 65 3.64 4.91 -2.51
CA PRO A 65 3.34 6.33 -2.61
C PRO A 65 3.33 6.96 -1.22
N ASN A 66 3.99 8.11 -1.09
CA ASN A 66 3.98 8.91 0.12
C ASN A 66 2.59 9.56 0.35
N GLU A 67 2.39 10.23 1.50
CA GLU A 67 1.09 10.82 1.85
C GLU A 67 0.60 11.87 0.83
N GLU A 68 1.50 12.68 0.27
CA GLU A 68 1.18 13.69 -0.73
C GLU A 68 0.77 13.03 -2.06
N GLU A 69 1.55 12.05 -2.54
CA GLU A 69 1.25 11.27 -3.75
C GLU A 69 -0.09 10.53 -3.63
N ARG A 70 -0.39 9.97 -2.45
CA ARG A 70 -1.68 9.32 -2.19
C ARG A 70 -2.83 10.31 -2.28
N ALA A 71 -2.67 11.53 -1.77
CA ALA A 71 -3.68 12.58 -1.85
C ALA A 71 -3.94 13.01 -3.30
N GLU A 72 -2.87 13.19 -4.09
CA GLU A 72 -2.96 13.52 -5.52
C GLU A 72 -3.66 12.41 -6.34
N LEU A 73 -3.37 11.14 -6.02
CA LEU A 73 -4.00 9.99 -6.66
C LEU A 73 -5.45 9.73 -6.17
N GLY A 74 -5.94 10.52 -5.21
CA GLY A 74 -7.27 10.31 -4.62
C GLY A 74 -7.39 9.04 -3.77
N ILE A 75 -6.26 8.49 -3.33
CA ILE A 75 -6.19 7.30 -2.47
C ILE A 75 -6.50 7.72 -1.04
N LYS A 76 -7.73 7.48 -0.59
CA LYS A 76 -8.15 7.80 0.78
C LYS A 76 -7.37 6.96 1.80
N SER A 77 -6.93 7.60 2.89
CA SER A 77 -6.36 6.88 4.03
C SER A 77 -7.39 5.93 4.64
N ILE A 78 -6.94 4.83 5.26
CA ILE A 78 -7.85 3.89 5.95
C ILE A 78 -8.64 4.61 7.05
N GLY A 79 -8.01 5.59 7.73
CA GLY A 79 -8.69 6.45 8.70
C GLY A 79 -9.84 7.22 8.07
N ASN A 80 -9.62 7.84 6.91
CA ASN A 80 -10.65 8.58 6.17
C ASN A 80 -11.74 7.64 5.64
N ILE A 81 -11.41 6.44 5.17
CA ILE A 81 -12.41 5.46 4.73
C ILE A 81 -13.27 5.01 5.92
N LYS A 82 -12.64 4.72 7.07
CA LYS A 82 -13.37 4.34 8.28
C LYS A 82 -14.26 5.48 8.76
N HIS A 83 -13.72 6.69 8.85
CA HIS A 83 -14.46 7.91 9.19
C HIS A 83 -15.63 8.10 8.22
N ASP A 84 -15.39 8.12 6.91
CA ASP A 84 -16.43 8.22 5.89
C ASP A 84 -17.51 7.14 6.02
N ILE A 85 -17.14 5.88 6.31
CA ILE A 85 -18.11 4.80 6.53
C ILE A 85 -18.90 5.03 7.81
N PHE A 86 -18.23 5.33 8.92
CA PHE A 86 -18.90 5.60 10.20
C PHE A 86 -19.91 6.74 10.03
N TYR A 87 -19.49 7.88 9.48
CA TYR A 87 -20.35 9.04 9.29
C TYR A 87 -21.42 8.89 8.23
N LYS A 88 -21.16 8.11 7.17
CA LYS A 88 -22.17 7.85 6.12
C LYS A 88 -23.36 7.03 6.64
N TYR A 89 -23.16 6.22 7.67
CA TYR A 89 -24.18 5.34 8.23
C TYR A 89 -24.53 5.66 9.70
N ASP A 90 -23.89 6.67 10.28
CA ASP A 90 -24.28 7.23 11.58
C ASP A 90 -25.33 8.31 11.35
N ASP A 91 -26.44 8.24 12.08
CA ASP A 91 -27.50 9.26 12.05
C ASP A 91 -27.09 10.51 12.87
N ASP A 92 -25.81 10.88 12.88
CA ASP A 92 -25.22 11.93 13.73
C ASP A 92 -25.50 11.73 15.24
N LYS A 93 -25.56 10.49 15.71
CA LYS A 93 -25.89 10.16 17.12
C LYS A 93 -24.71 9.62 17.91
N SER A 94 -23.61 9.24 17.25
CA SER A 94 -22.43 8.76 17.95
C SER A 94 -21.74 9.91 18.74
N PRO A 95 -21.10 9.61 19.88
CA PRO A 95 -20.30 10.59 20.62
C PRO A 95 -19.23 11.26 19.75
N GLU A 96 -18.64 10.51 18.81
CA GLU A 96 -17.67 10.99 17.84
C GLU A 96 -18.29 12.05 16.91
N ALA A 97 -19.50 11.82 16.40
CA ALA A 97 -20.21 12.80 15.55
C ALA A 97 -20.62 14.06 16.30
N LEU A 98 -20.98 13.92 17.57
CA LEU A 98 -21.39 15.05 18.42
C LEU A 98 -20.21 15.93 18.86
N THR A 99 -18.97 15.48 18.67
CA THR A 99 -17.76 16.18 19.09
C THR A 99 -16.89 16.64 17.92
N ASP A 100 -17.25 16.29 16.67
CA ASP A 100 -16.54 16.70 15.47
C ASP A 100 -16.87 18.16 15.08
N PRO A 101 -15.90 19.09 15.11
CA PRO A 101 -16.13 20.51 14.81
C PRO A 101 -16.59 20.78 13.37
N LEU A 102 -16.46 19.83 12.45
CA LEU A 102 -16.97 19.93 11.07
C LEU A 102 -18.48 19.63 10.95
N ILE A 103 -19.10 19.04 11.98
CA ILE A 103 -20.54 18.76 12.06
C ILE A 103 -21.24 19.80 12.94
N ILE A 104 -20.56 20.29 13.98
CA ILE A 104 -21.11 21.26 14.94
C ILE A 104 -21.22 22.69 14.35
N SER A 105 -20.63 22.95 13.17
CA SER A 105 -20.87 24.18 12.40
C SER A 105 -21.81 23.93 11.21
N PRO A 106 -23.14 24.10 11.36
CA PRO A 106 -24.09 23.97 10.26
C PRO A 106 -24.02 25.10 9.23
N VAL A 107 -23.02 26.00 9.28
CA VAL A 107 -23.09 27.31 8.59
C VAL A 107 -22.35 27.36 7.25
N GLN A 108 -21.64 26.32 6.79
CA GLN A 108 -20.83 26.42 5.56
C GLN A 108 -20.96 25.27 4.55
N ARG A 109 -22.16 24.67 4.39
CA ARG A 109 -22.45 23.79 3.24
C ARG A 109 -23.24 24.45 2.09
N CYS A 110 -23.43 25.77 2.13
CA CYS A 110 -23.98 26.54 1.01
C CYS A 110 -23.28 27.90 0.89
N ALA A 111 -22.17 27.96 0.15
CA ALA A 111 -21.69 29.14 -0.57
C ALA A 111 -20.73 28.68 -1.67
#